data_AF-A0A2H6NJI3-F1
#
_entry.id   AF-A0A2H6NJI3-F1
#
_cell.length_a   1.000
_cell.length_b   1.000
_cell.length_c   1.000
_cell.angle_alpha   90.00
_cell.angle_beta   90.00
_cell.angle_gamma   90.00
#
_symmetry.space_group_name_H-M   'P 1'
#
loop_
_entity.id
_entity.type
_entity.pdbx_description
1 polymer ?
#
loop_
_entity_poly.entity_id
_entity_poly.type
_entity_poly.pdbx_seq_one_letter_code
_entity_poly.pdbx_strand_id
1 'polypeptide(L)'
;VQSPSTPIKDLDERTCRSSASKSRGRGRKNNPSPPPDSDLERVFVWDLDETIIVFHSLLTGSYAQKYGKDPPVAVTLGLRMEEMIFNLADTHLFFNDLEECDQVH
;
A
#
# COMPACT_ATOMS: atom_id res chain seq x y z
N VAL A 1 -18.01 -19.98 -16.45
CA VAL A 1 -16.99 -20.17 -15.39
C VAL A 1 -17.26 -19.14 -14.31
N GLN A 2 -17.61 -19.59 -13.11
CA GLN A 2 -18.16 -18.75 -12.04
C GLN A 2 -17.00 -18.30 -11.14
N SER A 3 -16.76 -17.00 -11.04
CA SER A 3 -15.73 -16.42 -10.15
C SER A 3 -16.20 -16.46 -8.69
N PRO A 4 -15.30 -16.68 -7.71
CA PRO A 4 -15.69 -16.85 -6.32
C PRO A 4 -16.04 -15.52 -5.65
N SER A 5 -17.13 -15.51 -4.88
CA SER A 5 -17.58 -14.36 -4.08
C SER A 5 -16.82 -14.27 -2.76
N THR A 6 -16.35 -13.08 -2.40
CA THR A 6 -15.77 -12.79 -1.08
C THR A 6 -16.88 -12.60 -0.03
N PRO A 7 -16.73 -13.10 1.21
CA PRO A 7 -17.76 -12.94 2.24
C PRO A 7 -17.69 -11.54 2.86
N ILE A 8 -18.77 -10.77 2.75
CA ILE A 8 -18.97 -9.52 3.47
C ILE A 8 -19.30 -9.87 4.93
N LYS A 9 -18.54 -9.31 5.87
CA LYS A 9 -18.78 -9.45 7.31
C LYS A 9 -19.59 -8.22 7.76
N ASP A 10 -20.90 -8.39 7.91
CA ASP A 10 -21.79 -7.39 8.51
C ASP A 10 -21.39 -7.16 9.98
N LEU A 11 -21.10 -5.91 10.33
CA LEU A 11 -21.04 -5.45 11.71
C LEU A 11 -21.96 -4.24 11.88
N ASP A 12 -23.10 -4.52 12.49
CA ASP A 12 -24.13 -3.60 12.94
C ASP A 12 -23.68 -2.95 14.26
N GLU A 13 -23.68 -1.62 14.41
CA GLU A 13 -24.10 -0.96 15.66
C GLU A 13 -24.24 0.57 15.56
N ARG A 14 -25.50 1.00 15.70
CA ARG A 14 -26.02 2.06 16.59
C ARG A 14 -25.56 3.53 16.44
N THR A 15 -26.53 4.30 15.96
CA THR A 15 -26.84 5.72 16.26
C THR A 15 -26.57 6.22 17.68
N CYS A 16 -26.04 7.45 17.79
CA CYS A 16 -26.48 8.63 18.59
C CYS A 16 -25.32 9.66 18.69
N ARG A 17 -25.41 11.00 18.84
CA ARG A 17 -26.40 12.09 18.73
C ARG A 17 -25.59 13.41 18.86
N SER A 18 -26.02 14.46 18.15
CA SER A 18 -25.90 15.91 18.43
C SER A 18 -24.54 16.58 18.71
N SER A 19 -24.16 17.57 17.89
CA SER A 19 -24.13 19.00 18.28
C SER A 19 -23.59 19.88 17.14
N ALA A 20 -24.18 21.07 17.00
CA ALA A 20 -23.96 22.01 15.91
C ALA A 20 -22.62 22.76 16.03
N SER A 21 -21.91 22.91 14.92
CA SER A 21 -21.10 24.10 14.65
C SER A 21 -20.92 24.27 13.14
N LYS A 22 -21.32 25.44 12.62
CA LYS A 22 -21.09 25.84 11.23
C LYS A 22 -19.61 26.13 11.05
N SER A 23 -18.88 25.25 10.40
CA SER A 23 -17.64 25.59 9.68
C SER A 23 -17.84 25.22 8.22
N ARG A 24 -17.37 26.08 7.31
CA ARG A 24 -17.45 25.91 5.86
C ARG A 24 -16.61 24.71 5.43
N GLY A 25 -17.13 23.50 5.63
CA GLY A 25 -16.55 22.26 5.13
C GLY A 25 -17.01 22.06 3.70
N ARG A 26 -16.10 22.25 2.74
CA ARG A 26 -16.28 21.80 1.36
C ARG A 26 -16.53 20.29 1.42
N GLY A 27 -17.80 19.90 1.39
CA GLY A 27 -18.23 18.52 1.52
C GLY A 27 -17.51 17.68 0.50
N ARG A 28 -16.55 16.88 0.98
CA ARG A 28 -15.93 15.82 0.20
C ARG A 28 -17.07 14.85 -0.05
N LYS A 29 -17.71 14.98 -1.23
CA LYS A 29 -18.78 14.09 -1.66
C LYS A 29 -18.23 12.68 -1.51
N ASN A 30 -18.81 11.92 -0.58
CA ASN A 30 -18.50 10.50 -0.44
C ASN A 30 -18.95 9.90 -1.78
N ASN A 31 -18.02 9.58 -2.66
CA ASN A 31 -18.31 8.97 -3.95
C ASN A 31 -18.34 7.47 -3.69
N PRO A 32 -19.51 6.86 -3.44
CA PRO A 32 -19.56 5.43 -3.23
C PRO A 32 -19.01 4.77 -4.48
N SER A 33 -18.01 3.89 -4.30
CA SER A 33 -17.46 3.12 -5.40
C SER A 33 -18.61 2.41 -6.11
N PRO A 34 -18.73 2.51 -7.44
CA PRO A 34 -19.79 1.83 -8.17
C PRO A 34 -19.75 0.32 -7.88
N PRO A 35 -20.91 -0.38 -7.95
CA PRO A 35 -21.00 -1.81 -7.65
C PRO A 35 -20.09 -2.63 -8.59
N PRO A 36 -19.54 -3.78 -8.12
CA PRO A 36 -18.51 -4.54 -8.83
C PRO A 36 -18.95 -4.99 -10.24
N ASP A 37 -20.26 -5.13 -10.48
CA ASP A 37 -20.85 -5.55 -11.75
C ASP A 37 -21.12 -4.39 -12.74
N SER A 38 -20.65 -3.17 -12.45
CA SER A 38 -20.72 -2.07 -13.41
C SER A 38 -19.76 -2.34 -14.58
N ASP A 39 -20.20 -2.20 -15.83
CA ASP A 39 -19.37 -2.25 -17.06
C ASP A 39 -18.33 -1.10 -17.17
N LEU A 40 -17.94 -0.51 -16.04
CA LEU A 40 -16.98 0.57 -15.95
C LEU A 40 -15.56 0.01 -15.96
N GLU A 41 -14.70 0.63 -16.76
CA GLU A 41 -13.26 0.42 -16.70
C GLU A 41 -12.72 0.93 -15.35
N ARG A 42 -12.08 0.04 -14.59
CA ARG A 42 -11.54 0.36 -13.26
C ARG A 42 -10.02 0.41 -13.31
N VAL A 43 -9.48 1.55 -12.90
CA VAL A 43 -8.05 1.73 -12.69
C VAL A 43 -7.79 1.76 -11.18
N PHE A 44 -6.96 0.83 -10.70
CA PHE A 44 -6.51 0.80 -9.32
C PHE A 44 -5.09 1.36 -9.24
N VAL A 45 -4.92 2.44 -8.48
CA VAL A 45 -3.62 3.03 -8.19
C VAL A 45 -3.13 2.42 -6.88
N TRP A 46 -1.99 1.73 -6.95
CA TRP A 46 -1.41 1.04 -5.80
C TRP A 46 -0.14 1.75 -5.36
N ASP A 47 0.05 1.81 -4.05
CA ASP A 47 1.38 2.05 -3.47
C ASP A 47 2.20 0.75 -3.56
N LEU A 48 3.52 0.87 -3.58
CA LEU A 48 4.40 -0.27 -3.77
C LEU A 48 4.80 -0.90 -2.43
N ASP A 49 5.48 -0.14 -1.58
CA ASP A 49 6.04 -0.62 -0.32
C ASP A 49 4.98 -0.72 0.78
N GLU A 50 5.09 -1.78 1.59
CA GLU A 50 4.13 -2.17 2.63
C GLU A 50 2.67 -2.41 2.18
N THR A 51 2.38 -2.26 0.88
CA THR A 51 1.07 -2.54 0.28
C THR A 51 1.15 -3.78 -0.62
N ILE A 52 2.02 -3.78 -1.63
CA ILE A 52 2.21 -4.92 -2.53
C ILE A 52 3.36 -5.80 -2.04
N ILE A 53 4.47 -5.16 -1.67
CA ILE A 53 5.66 -5.82 -1.14
C ILE A 53 5.87 -5.46 0.33
N VAL A 54 6.72 -6.23 1.01
CA VAL A 54 7.22 -5.92 2.35
C VAL A 54 8.72 -5.75 2.22
N PHE A 55 9.22 -4.52 2.35
CA PHE A 55 10.64 -4.25 2.18
C PHE A 55 11.19 -3.33 3.24
N HIS A 56 10.70 -2.09 3.34
CA HIS A 56 11.23 -1.15 4.33
C HIS A 56 11.01 -1.61 5.77
N SER A 57 9.89 -2.27 6.04
CA SER A 57 9.60 -2.83 7.36
C SER A 57 10.47 -4.04 7.74
N LEU A 58 11.11 -4.70 6.76
CA LEU A 58 12.14 -5.70 7.02
C LEU A 58 13.42 -5.04 7.54
N LEU A 59 13.85 -3.95 6.88
CA LEU A 59 15.07 -3.21 7.25
C LEU A 59 14.94 -2.54 8.63
N THR A 60 13.77 -1.99 8.93
CA THR A 60 13.50 -1.35 10.24
C THR A 60 13.16 -2.35 11.35
N GLY A 61 12.95 -3.63 11.01
CA GLY A 61 12.52 -4.66 11.95
C GLY A 61 11.06 -4.54 12.43
N SER A 62 10.32 -3.53 11.98
CA SER A 62 8.94 -3.29 12.38
C SER A 62 7.99 -4.41 11.91
N TYR A 63 8.28 -5.05 10.76
CA TYR A 63 7.58 -6.25 10.30
C TYR A 63 7.76 -7.41 11.29
N ALA A 64 8.99 -7.65 11.71
CA ALA A 64 9.32 -8.75 12.61
C ALA A 64 8.66 -8.56 13.98
N GLN A 65 8.69 -7.33 14.51
CA GLN A 65 8.00 -7.00 15.76
C GLN A 65 6.49 -7.19 15.65
N LYS A 66 5.86 -6.71 14.57
CA LYS A 66 4.41 -6.75 14.38
C LYS A 66 3.87 -8.18 14.25
N TYR A 67 4.62 -9.05 13.55
CA TYR A 67 4.16 -10.40 13.22
C TYR A 67 4.90 -11.52 13.97
N GLY A 68 5.68 -11.18 15.00
CA GLY A 68 6.40 -12.14 15.83
C GLY A 68 7.42 -12.97 15.06
N LYS A 69 8.15 -12.36 14.11
CA LYS A 69 9.27 -13.00 13.41
C LYS A 69 10.58 -12.70 14.13
N ASP A 70 11.62 -13.48 13.81
CA ASP A 70 12.96 -13.22 14.30
C ASP A 70 13.54 -11.93 13.65
N PRO A 71 13.82 -10.87 14.43
CA PRO A 71 14.25 -9.59 13.87
C PRO A 71 15.59 -9.66 13.11
N PRO A 72 16.66 -10.32 13.62
CA PRO A 72 17.92 -10.45 12.89
C PRO A 72 17.76 -11.13 11.53
N VAL A 73 16.98 -12.21 11.43
CA VAL A 73 16.70 -12.88 10.16
C VAL A 73 15.92 -11.97 9.20
N ALA A 74 14.89 -11.28 9.68
CA ALA A 74 14.09 -10.37 8.85
C ALA A 74 14.93 -9.23 8.27
N VAL A 75 15.76 -8.59 9.10
CA VAL A 75 16.67 -7.52 8.67
C VAL A 75 17.68 -8.07 7.66
N THR A 76 18.23 -9.26 7.89
CA THR A 76 19.17 -9.90 6.94
C THR A 76 18.53 -10.13 5.57
N LEU A 77 17.26 -10.54 5.52
CA LEU A 77 16.53 -10.70 4.27
C LEU A 77 16.30 -9.35 3.58
N GLY A 78 15.94 -8.32 4.34
CA GLY A 78 15.81 -6.95 3.83
C GLY A 78 17.12 -6.46 3.19
N LEU A 79 18.24 -6.59 3.89
CA LEU A 79 19.56 -6.16 3.37
C LEU A 79 19.97 -6.93 2.11
N ARG A 80 19.70 -8.23 2.01
CA ARG A 80 19.98 -9.00 0.79
C ARG A 80 19.12 -8.54 -0.39
N MET A 81 17.85 -8.26 -0.14
CA MET A 81 16.96 -7.74 -1.18
C MET A 81 17.39 -6.34 -1.62
N GLU A 82 17.80 -5.48 -0.70
CA GLU A 82 18.38 -4.15 -0.97
C GLU A 82 19.61 -4.25 -1.88
N GLU A 83 20.55 -5.13 -1.54
CA GLU A 83 21.74 -5.39 -2.35
C GLU A 83 21.37 -5.87 -3.76
N MET A 84 20.40 -6.78 -3.89
CA MET A 84 19.93 -7.26 -5.19
C MET A 84 19.28 -6.14 -6.03
N ILE A 85 18.49 -5.27 -5.39
CA ILE A 85 17.83 -4.15 -6.07
C ILE A 85 18.88 -3.18 -6.60
N PHE A 86 19.82 -2.74 -5.75
CA PHE A 86 20.87 -1.81 -6.16
C PHE A 86 21.77 -2.42 -7.24
N ASN A 87 22.22 -3.66 -7.06
CA ASN A 87 23.07 -4.33 -8.04
C ASN A 87 22.38 -4.46 -9.41
N LEU A 88 21.09 -4.82 -9.44
CA LEU A 88 20.33 -4.88 -10.68
C LEU A 88 20.21 -3.48 -11.32
N ALA A 89 19.92 -2.46 -10.52
CA ALA A 89 19.76 -1.10 -11.00
C ALA A 89 21.08 -0.55 -11.58
N ASP A 90 22.20 -0.75 -10.90
CA ASP A 90 23.53 -0.34 -11.34
C ASP A 90 23.97 -1.07 -12.60
N THR A 91 23.83 -2.40 -12.61
CA THR A 91 24.37 -3.23 -13.69
C THR A 91 23.53 -3.14 -14.97
N HIS A 92 22.22 -2.93 -14.84
CA HIS A 92 21.29 -3.09 -15.97
C HIS A 92 20.39 -1.89 -16.25
N LEU A 93 20.26 -0.94 -15.31
CA LEU A 93 19.35 0.20 -15.44
C LEU A 93 20.05 1.56 -15.38
N PHE A 94 21.38 1.60 -15.55
CA PHE A 94 22.19 2.83 -15.59
C PHE A 94 22.00 3.71 -14.34
N PHE A 95 21.75 3.09 -13.17
CA PHE A 95 21.40 3.85 -11.97
C PHE A 95 22.47 4.89 -11.61
N ASN A 96 23.75 4.54 -11.68
CA ASN A 96 24.86 5.48 -11.49
C ASN A 96 24.80 6.73 -12.38
N ASP A 97 24.30 6.60 -13.61
CA ASP A 97 24.21 7.72 -14.56
C ASP A 97 22.93 8.55 -14.35
N LEU A 98 21.90 7.94 -13.76
CA LEU A 98 20.57 8.50 -13.62
C LEU A 98 20.25 8.99 -12.20
N GLU A 99 21.04 8.63 -11.18
CA GLU A 99 20.80 8.99 -9.78
C GLU A 99 20.69 10.51 -9.57
N GLU A 100 21.44 11.28 -10.35
CA GLU A 100 21.42 12.76 -10.32
C GLU A 100 20.35 13.39 -11.23
N CYS A 101 19.62 12.58 -12.00
CA CYS A 101 18.60 13.04 -12.93
C CYS A 101 17.20 12.85 -12.31
N ASP A 102 16.66 13.91 -11.71
CA ASP A 102 15.30 13.93 -11.15
C ASP A 102 14.24 13.89 -12.27
N GLN A 103 13.97 12.70 -12.83
CA GLN A 103 12.92 12.48 -13.83
C GLN A 103 11.62 12.00 -13.17
N VAL A 104 10.65 12.90 -13.12
CA VAL A 104 9.23 12.55 -12.94
C VAL A 104 8.61 12.25 -14.32
N HIS A 105 8.09 11.03 -14.48
CA HIS A 105 7.30 10.60 -15.65
C HIS A 105 5.84 11.03 -15.52
#